data_AF-A0A3B3ZRR0-F1
#
_entry.id   AF-A0A3B3ZRR0-F1
#
_cell.length_a   1.000
_cell.length_b   1.000
_cell.length_c   1.000
_cell.angle_alpha   90.00
_cell.angle_beta   90.00
_cell.angle_gamma   90.00
#
_symmetry.space_group_name_H-M   'P 1'
#
loop_
_entity.id
_entity.type
_entity.pdbx_description
1 polymer ?
#
loop_
_entity_poly.entity_id
_entity_poly.type
_entity_poly.pdbx_seq_one_letter_code
_entity_poly.pdbx_strand_id
1 'polypeptide(L)'
;LIDVIMWTVPKPKYRPGLCTEGEIAVNIGGVQVNYEGISSLCDDFDPGRKEFYFDRDPDAFKCIIDVYYFDEIHIKNGICPICFIKEMEFWKIDQSVLDECCKSYLSEKEEELKEISSKVKVILEDLEVERCVTRSQKCQRFLWRLMEKPGSSLAARVIAIASFLSVLVSAVVMCVGTIPELQVTDAEGKLVEHPTLDAIETACMMWFTAEYVLRLASSPNKLHFALSIMNVIDFMAIMPFYVVLTLTYLGTASMMELANVQQAIQALRIMRIARIFKLARHSAGLQTLTYALKNSLKELGLLLMYMGVGIFVFSALAYTMEQSHPETLFRSIPQSFWWAIITMTTVGYGDIYPKTTLGKCNAAVSFLCGVIAIALPIHPIINNFVIFYNKQKVLEIAAKREVELMEMKTTPETERKSREQAKPHFG
;
A
#
# COMPACT_ATOMS: atom_id res chain seq x y z
N LEU A 1 36.10 13.96 -21.17
CA LEU A 1 36.32 14.96 -20.10
C LEU A 1 37.32 14.44 -19.09
N ILE A 2 37.05 13.30 -18.46
CA ILE A 2 37.96 12.69 -17.47
C ILE A 2 39.21 12.10 -18.11
N ASP A 3 39.14 11.57 -19.34
CA ASP A 3 40.36 11.24 -20.11
C ASP A 3 41.30 12.44 -20.31
N VAL A 4 40.76 13.66 -20.35
CA VAL A 4 41.56 14.89 -20.46
C VAL A 4 42.25 15.22 -19.13
N ILE A 5 41.56 14.98 -18.01
CA ILE A 5 42.01 15.27 -16.64
C ILE A 5 43.02 14.21 -16.16
N MET A 6 42.83 12.94 -16.51
CA MET A 6 43.76 11.87 -16.12
C MET A 6 45.04 11.82 -16.94
N TRP A 7 45.09 12.45 -18.12
CA TRP A 7 46.32 12.60 -18.89
C TRP A 7 47.23 13.73 -18.37
N THR A 8 46.71 14.66 -17.57
CA THR A 8 47.52 15.67 -16.86
C THR A 8 48.03 15.20 -15.50
N VAL A 9 47.50 14.10 -14.96
CA VAL A 9 48.06 13.40 -13.80
C VAL A 9 49.06 12.35 -14.31
N PRO A 10 50.34 12.38 -13.86
CA PRO A 10 51.39 11.60 -14.49
C PRO A 10 51.17 10.09 -14.31
N LYS A 11 50.83 9.37 -15.39
CA LYS A 11 51.13 7.93 -15.47
C LYS A 11 52.65 7.74 -15.58
N PRO A 12 53.23 6.74 -14.89
CA PRO A 12 54.68 6.58 -14.85
C PRO A 12 55.22 6.13 -16.22
N LYS A 13 56.04 7.03 -16.78
CA LYS A 13 57.17 6.85 -17.73
C LYS A 13 56.92 6.71 -19.25
N TYR A 14 57.78 7.49 -19.94
CA TYR A 14 58.31 7.42 -21.31
C TYR A 14 57.59 8.13 -22.48
N ARG A 15 58.02 9.37 -22.77
CA ARG A 15 58.75 9.73 -24.01
C ARG A 15 59.34 11.16 -23.95
N PRO A 16 60.56 11.39 -24.46
CA PRO A 16 61.16 12.73 -24.55
C PRO A 16 60.84 13.39 -25.90
N GLY A 17 60.55 14.68 -25.90
CA GLY A 17 60.41 15.48 -27.12
C GLY A 17 60.08 16.93 -26.78
N LEU A 18 61.03 17.82 -27.06
CA LEU A 18 60.97 19.27 -26.88
C LEU A 18 59.78 19.91 -27.63
N CYS A 19 59.17 20.93 -27.04
CA CYS A 19 58.64 22.10 -27.77
C CYS A 19 58.71 23.36 -26.89
N THR A 20 59.12 24.45 -27.53
CA THR A 20 59.40 25.79 -27.01
C THR A 20 58.15 26.62 -26.74
N GLU A 21 58.32 27.69 -25.95
CA GLU A 21 57.34 28.63 -25.40
C GLU A 21 56.25 29.14 -26.37
N GLY A 22 55.04 29.33 -25.83
CA GLY A 22 54.10 30.33 -26.33
C GLY A 22 52.75 29.85 -26.88
N GLU A 23 52.10 28.84 -26.30
CA GLU A 23 50.64 28.63 -26.33
C GLU A 23 50.32 27.37 -25.51
N ILE A 24 49.37 27.44 -24.57
CA ILE A 24 48.94 26.26 -23.80
C ILE A 24 48.05 25.43 -24.73
N ALA A 25 48.67 24.58 -25.55
CA ALA A 25 47.98 23.56 -26.32
C ALA A 25 48.14 22.22 -25.62
N VAL A 26 47.09 21.77 -24.92
CA VAL A 26 47.02 20.39 -24.41
C VAL A 26 46.62 19.49 -25.58
N ASN A 27 47.55 18.65 -26.04
CA ASN A 27 47.32 17.75 -27.17
C ASN A 27 46.58 16.49 -26.69
N ILE A 28 45.30 16.37 -27.05
CA ILE A 28 44.46 15.23 -26.70
C ILE A 28 44.25 14.42 -27.98
N GLY A 29 44.99 13.32 -28.13
CA GLY A 29 44.84 12.42 -29.27
C GLY A 29 45.14 13.02 -30.65
N GLY A 30 45.91 14.11 -30.73
CA GLY A 30 46.19 14.84 -31.97
C GLY A 30 45.38 16.13 -32.16
N VAL A 31 44.51 16.48 -31.21
CA VAL A 31 43.69 17.70 -31.26
C VAL A 31 44.28 18.74 -30.28
N GLN A 32 44.68 19.90 -30.78
CA GLN A 32 45.05 21.06 -29.96
C GLN A 32 43.78 21.72 -29.42
N VAL A 33 43.68 21.86 -28.10
CA VAL A 33 42.54 22.53 -27.45
C VAL A 33 43.00 23.89 -26.89
N ASN A 34 42.33 24.97 -27.32
CA ASN A 34 42.57 26.34 -26.88
C ASN A 34 41.99 26.60 -25.48
N TYR A 35 42.38 27.71 -24.84
CA TYR A 35 41.90 28.11 -23.49
C TYR A 35 40.37 28.24 -23.39
N GLU A 36 39.69 28.70 -24.44
CA GLU A 36 38.23 28.71 -24.54
C GLU A 36 37.63 27.29 -24.53
N GLY A 37 38.33 26.33 -25.15
CA GLY A 37 37.95 24.92 -25.10
C GLY A 37 38.11 24.33 -23.70
N ILE A 38 39.13 24.75 -22.94
CA ILE A 38 39.36 24.31 -21.56
C ILE A 38 38.29 24.88 -20.61
N SER A 39 37.96 26.16 -20.73
CA SER A 39 36.90 26.79 -19.92
C SER A 39 35.50 26.19 -20.17
N SER A 40 35.29 25.52 -21.31
CA SER A 40 34.04 24.78 -21.57
C SER A 40 33.97 23.41 -20.89
N LEU A 41 35.10 22.92 -20.36
CA LEU A 41 35.26 21.57 -19.82
C LEU A 41 35.36 21.54 -18.28
N CYS A 42 35.72 22.65 -17.64
CA CYS A 42 35.88 22.75 -16.18
C CYS A 42 35.43 24.13 -15.67
N ASP A 43 35.17 24.24 -14.37
CA ASP A 43 34.75 25.50 -13.76
C ASP A 43 35.91 26.49 -13.62
N ASP A 44 37.12 25.99 -13.33
CA ASP A 44 38.36 26.77 -13.31
C ASP A 44 39.59 25.89 -13.64
N PHE A 45 40.67 26.51 -14.12
CA PHE A 45 41.92 25.83 -14.47
C PHE A 45 43.13 26.66 -14.03
N ASP A 46 43.98 26.08 -13.17
CA ASP A 46 45.25 26.68 -12.77
C ASP A 46 46.38 26.24 -13.71
N PRO A 47 46.90 27.11 -14.59
CA PRO A 47 47.95 26.75 -15.55
C PRO A 47 49.31 26.49 -14.87
N GLY A 48 49.56 27.11 -13.71
CA GLY A 48 50.81 26.98 -12.99
C GLY A 48 50.95 25.61 -12.32
N ARG A 49 49.83 25.07 -11.83
CA ARG A 49 49.75 23.74 -11.21
C ARG A 49 49.30 22.64 -12.17
N LYS A 50 48.72 23.00 -13.32
CA LYS A 50 48.06 22.09 -14.27
C LYS A 50 46.92 21.31 -13.62
N GLU A 51 46.16 21.98 -12.75
CA GLU A 51 45.04 21.41 -12.01
C GLU A 51 43.70 21.92 -12.58
N PHE A 52 42.73 21.02 -12.70
CA PHE A 52 41.36 21.35 -13.10
C PHE A 52 40.47 21.39 -11.85
N TYR A 53 39.65 22.43 -11.74
CA TYR A 53 38.70 22.60 -10.64
C TYR A 53 37.27 22.33 -11.13
N PHE A 54 36.53 21.61 -10.29
CA PHE A 54 35.13 21.24 -10.49
C PHE A 54 34.38 21.48 -9.18
N ASP A 55 33.39 22.38 -9.17
CA ASP A 55 32.56 22.67 -8.00
C ASP A 55 31.41 21.65 -7.90
N ARG A 56 31.79 20.39 -7.66
CA ARG A 56 30.89 19.23 -7.70
C ARG A 56 31.09 18.32 -6.50
N ASP A 57 30.22 17.32 -6.36
CA ASP A 57 30.23 16.43 -5.21
C ASP A 57 31.51 15.55 -5.21
N PRO A 58 32.39 15.72 -4.20
CA PRO A 58 33.67 15.03 -4.19
C PRO A 58 33.53 13.53 -3.88
N ASP A 59 32.43 13.11 -3.25
CA ASP A 59 32.20 11.70 -2.93
C ASP A 59 31.66 10.93 -4.13
N ALA A 60 30.83 11.56 -4.96
CA ALA A 60 30.39 11.01 -6.25
C ALA A 60 31.56 10.89 -7.21
N PHE A 61 32.45 11.88 -7.27
CA PHE A 61 33.62 11.82 -8.16
C PHE A 61 34.54 10.63 -7.86
N LYS A 62 34.66 10.23 -6.58
CA LYS A 62 35.41 9.02 -6.20
C LYS A 62 34.86 7.74 -6.81
N CYS A 63 33.54 7.64 -7.02
CA CYS A 63 32.94 6.49 -7.70
C CYS A 63 33.05 6.63 -9.23
N ILE A 64 33.03 7.85 -9.74
CA ILE A 64 33.15 8.13 -11.17
C ILE A 64 34.53 7.75 -11.71
N ILE A 65 35.60 7.94 -10.91
CA ILE A 65 36.95 7.57 -11.32
C ILE A 65 37.13 6.04 -11.39
N ASP A 66 36.33 5.26 -10.66
CA ASP A 66 36.43 3.80 -10.62
C ASP A 66 36.17 3.15 -11.99
N VAL A 67 35.39 3.80 -12.86
CA VAL A 67 35.21 3.39 -14.28
C VAL A 67 36.54 3.12 -14.95
N TYR A 68 37.52 4.00 -14.70
CA TYR A 68 38.80 3.93 -15.39
C TYR A 68 39.73 2.84 -14.86
N TYR A 69 39.42 2.30 -13.68
CA TYR A 69 40.19 1.22 -13.06
C TYR A 69 39.53 -0.13 -13.26
N PHE A 70 38.20 -0.18 -13.26
CA PHE A 70 37.43 -1.43 -13.18
C PHE A 70 36.41 -1.62 -14.31
N ASP A 71 36.23 -0.63 -15.20
CA ASP A 71 35.20 -0.60 -16.26
C ASP A 71 33.76 -0.75 -15.74
N GLU A 72 33.55 -0.60 -14.42
CA GLU A 72 32.27 -0.73 -13.73
C GLU A 72 32.14 0.33 -12.63
N ILE A 73 30.90 0.78 -12.34
CA ILE A 73 30.63 1.74 -11.27
C ILE A 73 29.70 1.12 -10.22
N HIS A 74 30.06 1.33 -8.96
CA HIS A 74 29.16 1.18 -7.83
C HIS A 74 28.85 2.51 -7.15
N ILE A 75 27.58 2.71 -6.78
CA ILE A 75 27.14 3.86 -5.99
C ILE A 75 27.49 3.62 -4.53
N LYS A 76 28.28 4.51 -3.94
CA LYS A 76 28.63 4.41 -2.52
C LYS A 76 27.43 4.68 -1.61
N ASN A 77 27.35 3.93 -0.51
CA ASN A 77 26.34 4.12 0.53
C ASN A 77 26.33 5.57 1.05
N GLY A 78 25.14 6.18 1.09
CA GLY A 78 24.92 7.56 1.53
C GLY A 78 24.77 8.57 0.40
N ILE A 79 25.17 8.23 -0.84
CA ILE A 79 24.93 9.07 -2.01
C ILE A 79 23.53 8.78 -2.56
N CYS A 80 22.73 9.82 -2.81
CA CYS A 80 21.44 9.66 -3.47
C CYS A 80 21.63 9.18 -4.92
N PRO A 81 21.03 8.05 -5.35
CA PRO A 81 21.18 7.54 -6.72
C PRO A 81 20.77 8.55 -7.80
N ILE A 82 19.72 9.32 -7.54
CA ILE A 82 19.24 10.33 -8.48
C ILE A 82 20.25 11.48 -8.64
N CYS A 83 20.92 11.88 -7.55
CA CYS A 83 21.99 12.87 -7.65
C CYS A 83 23.21 12.27 -8.35
N PHE A 84 23.54 11.02 -8.07
CA PHE A 84 24.66 10.33 -8.69
C PHE A 84 24.50 10.18 -10.21
N ILE A 85 23.29 9.90 -10.70
CA ILE A 85 23.02 9.87 -12.15
C ILE A 85 23.28 11.22 -12.81
N LYS A 86 22.96 12.34 -12.14
CA LYS A 86 23.32 13.68 -12.66
C LYS A 86 24.83 13.89 -12.70
N GLU A 87 25.56 13.31 -11.75
CA GLU A 87 27.02 13.29 -11.80
C GLU A 87 27.53 12.50 -13.00
N MET A 88 27.03 11.28 -13.22
CA MET A 88 27.37 10.47 -14.40
C MET A 88 27.07 11.20 -15.72
N GLU A 89 25.92 11.86 -15.82
CA GLU A 89 25.51 12.63 -17.00
C GLU A 89 26.48 13.79 -17.28
N PHE A 90 26.84 14.57 -16.26
CA PHE A 90 27.84 15.63 -16.38
C PHE A 90 29.20 15.10 -16.85
N TRP A 91 29.64 13.99 -16.27
CA TRP A 91 30.88 13.32 -16.63
C TRP A 91 30.80 12.55 -17.96
N LYS A 92 29.62 12.53 -18.59
CA LYS A 92 29.30 11.86 -19.87
C LYS A 92 29.54 10.35 -19.83
N ILE A 93 29.23 9.72 -18.70
CA ILE A 93 29.31 8.28 -18.53
C ILE A 93 27.92 7.68 -18.70
N ASP A 94 27.83 6.65 -19.54
CA ASP A 94 26.57 5.94 -19.79
C ASP A 94 26.15 5.11 -18.57
N GLN A 95 24.85 5.03 -18.34
CA GLN A 95 24.27 4.24 -17.24
C GLN A 95 24.48 2.73 -17.44
N SER A 96 24.85 2.27 -18.63
CA SER A 96 25.18 0.88 -18.92
C SER A 96 26.32 0.35 -18.06
N VAL A 97 27.26 1.22 -17.69
CA VAL A 97 28.47 0.93 -16.89
C VAL A 97 28.15 0.69 -15.41
N LEU A 98 26.94 1.06 -14.97
CA LEU A 98 26.49 0.83 -13.61
C LEU A 98 26.25 -0.68 -13.39
N ASP A 99 26.76 -1.23 -12.30
CA ASP A 99 26.55 -2.64 -12.00
C ASP A 99 25.08 -2.96 -11.65
N GLU A 100 24.66 -4.22 -11.83
CA GLU A 100 23.29 -4.69 -11.60
C GLU A 100 22.77 -4.38 -10.19
N CYS A 101 23.62 -4.48 -9.16
CA CYS A 101 23.22 -4.13 -7.79
C CYS A 101 22.80 -2.66 -7.67
N CYS A 102 23.52 -1.76 -8.34
CA CYS A 102 23.27 -0.33 -8.32
C CYS A 102 22.13 0.06 -9.27
N LYS A 103 21.93 -0.68 -10.36
CA LYS A 103 20.77 -0.54 -11.26
C LYS A 103 19.48 -0.86 -10.52
N SER A 104 19.48 -1.94 -9.73
CA SER A 104 18.33 -2.30 -8.87
C SER A 104 18.07 -1.20 -7.84
N TYR A 105 19.11 -0.69 -7.17
CA TYR A 105 18.97 0.37 -6.18
C TYR A 105 18.42 1.68 -6.78
N LEU A 106 18.89 2.05 -7.98
CA LEU A 106 18.36 3.19 -8.73
C LEU A 106 16.89 3.00 -9.09
N SER A 107 16.53 1.84 -9.66
CA SER A 107 15.15 1.53 -10.05
C SER A 107 14.19 1.63 -8.87
N GLU A 108 14.57 1.12 -7.70
CA GLU A 108 13.75 1.24 -6.48
C GLU A 108 13.52 2.71 -6.10
N LYS A 109 14.55 3.55 -6.19
CA LYS A 109 14.41 4.99 -5.91
C LYS A 109 13.59 5.72 -6.96
N GLU A 110 13.69 5.36 -8.23
CA GLU A 110 12.83 5.92 -9.27
C GLU A 110 11.36 5.56 -9.06
N GLU A 111 11.06 4.33 -8.65
CA GLU A 111 9.70 3.91 -8.30
C GLU A 111 9.16 4.70 -7.10
N GLU A 112 9.98 4.91 -6.05
CA GLU A 112 9.61 5.77 -4.92
C GLU A 112 9.29 7.20 -5.37
N LEU A 113 10.12 7.80 -6.23
CA LEU A 113 9.85 9.14 -6.77
C LEU A 113 8.59 9.19 -7.64
N LYS A 114 8.36 8.18 -8.48
CA LYS A 114 7.14 8.06 -9.28
C LYS A 114 5.90 7.98 -8.38
N GLU A 115 5.99 7.23 -7.28
CA GLU A 115 4.89 7.13 -6.31
C GLU A 115 4.65 8.46 -5.57
N ILE A 116 5.71 9.15 -5.13
CA ILE A 116 5.60 10.49 -4.54
C ILE A 116 4.95 11.45 -5.53
N SER A 117 5.44 11.50 -6.77
CA SER A 117 4.90 12.36 -7.83
C SER A 117 3.43 12.07 -8.10
N SER A 118 3.03 10.78 -8.14
CA SER A 118 1.62 10.39 -8.27
C SER A 118 0.78 10.89 -7.09
N LYS A 119 1.27 10.74 -5.84
CA LYS A 119 0.55 11.23 -4.64
C LYS A 119 0.43 12.76 -4.66
N VAL A 120 1.51 13.46 -5.00
CA VAL A 120 1.53 14.93 -5.14
C VAL A 120 0.56 15.37 -6.23
N LYS A 121 0.56 14.72 -7.40
CA LYS A 121 -0.36 15.01 -8.50
C LYS A 121 -1.82 14.87 -8.06
N VAL A 122 -2.16 13.81 -7.32
CA VAL A 122 -3.52 13.64 -6.77
C VAL A 122 -3.88 14.78 -5.80
N ILE A 123 -2.94 15.21 -4.95
CA ILE A 123 -3.16 16.34 -4.02
C ILE A 123 -3.30 17.67 -4.79
N LEU A 124 -2.48 17.90 -5.81
CA LEU A 124 -2.50 19.10 -6.65
C LEU A 124 -3.75 19.14 -7.53
N GLU A 125 -4.17 18.02 -8.12
CA GLU A 125 -5.45 17.93 -8.84
C GLU A 125 -6.60 18.27 -7.90
N ASP A 126 -6.57 17.82 -6.64
CA ASP A 126 -7.54 18.21 -5.61
C ASP A 126 -7.57 19.74 -5.33
N LEU A 127 -6.41 20.42 -5.46
CA LEU A 127 -6.19 21.85 -5.24
C LEU A 127 -6.50 22.73 -6.47
N GLU A 128 -5.96 22.42 -7.66
CA GLU A 128 -6.17 23.21 -8.88
C GLU A 128 -7.62 23.22 -9.31
N VAL A 129 -8.28 22.09 -9.14
CA VAL A 129 -9.70 21.92 -9.39
C VAL A 129 -10.49 22.95 -8.55
N GLU A 130 -10.03 23.39 -7.36
CA GLU A 130 -10.65 24.45 -6.54
C GLU A 130 -10.84 25.79 -7.26
N ARG A 131 -9.98 26.14 -8.22
CA ARG A 131 -9.98 27.48 -8.83
C ARG A 131 -10.99 27.68 -9.98
N CYS A 132 -11.50 26.60 -10.59
CA CYS A 132 -12.33 26.69 -11.82
C CYS A 132 -13.69 25.97 -11.72
N VAL A 133 -14.68 26.55 -11.01
CA VAL A 133 -15.87 25.78 -10.57
C VAL A 133 -17.21 26.51 -10.67
N THR A 134 -18.19 25.87 -11.33
CA THR A 134 -19.62 26.28 -11.33
C THR A 134 -20.30 26.05 -9.97
N ARG A 135 -21.43 26.72 -9.67
CA ARG A 135 -22.13 26.60 -8.36
C ARG A 135 -22.47 25.16 -7.95
N SER A 136 -22.90 24.31 -8.89
CA SER A 136 -23.23 22.90 -8.62
C SER A 136 -22.00 22.09 -8.23
N GLN A 137 -20.90 22.26 -8.96
CA GLN A 137 -19.62 21.60 -8.67
C GLN A 137 -19.02 22.08 -7.33
N LYS A 138 -19.26 23.33 -6.90
CA LYS A 138 -18.87 23.81 -5.56
C LYS A 138 -19.60 23.06 -4.45
N CYS A 139 -20.93 22.88 -4.58
CA CYS A 139 -21.73 22.11 -3.62
C CYS A 139 -21.31 20.63 -3.58
N GLN A 140 -21.12 20.03 -4.76
CA GLN A 140 -20.65 18.64 -4.90
C GLN A 140 -19.33 18.40 -4.14
N ARG A 141 -18.36 19.31 -4.26
CA ARG A 141 -17.06 19.18 -3.60
C ARG A 141 -17.08 19.52 -2.12
N PHE A 142 -17.91 20.49 -1.72
CA PHE A 142 -18.14 20.74 -0.30
C PHE A 142 -18.67 19.45 0.37
N LEU A 143 -19.65 18.79 -0.25
CA LEU A 143 -20.15 17.48 0.20
C LEU A 143 -19.07 16.40 0.17
N TRP A 144 -18.26 16.33 -0.89
CA TRP A 144 -17.15 15.38 -0.98
C TRP A 144 -16.15 15.55 0.18
N ARG A 145 -15.75 16.79 0.49
CA ARG A 145 -14.84 17.09 1.62
C ARG A 145 -15.46 16.75 2.96
N LEU A 146 -16.74 17.07 3.11
CA LEU A 146 -17.52 16.79 4.31
C LEU A 146 -17.59 15.29 4.60
N MET A 147 -17.72 14.46 3.55
CA MET A 147 -17.93 13.00 3.67
C MET A 147 -16.65 12.16 3.64
N GLU A 148 -15.62 12.59 2.91
CA GLU A 148 -14.40 11.79 2.66
C GLU A 148 -13.19 12.26 3.48
N LYS A 149 -13.13 13.54 3.88
CA LYS A 149 -12.00 14.12 4.65
C LYS A 149 -12.45 14.54 6.05
N PRO A 150 -12.38 13.67 7.08
CA PRO A 150 -12.83 13.98 8.44
C PRO A 150 -12.13 15.18 9.09
N GLY A 151 -10.88 15.46 8.69
CA GLY A 151 -10.10 16.59 9.18
C GLY A 151 -10.41 17.93 8.50
N SER A 152 -11.30 17.96 7.50
CA SER A 152 -11.57 19.18 6.72
C SER A 152 -12.36 20.25 7.49
N SER A 153 -13.27 19.84 8.37
CA SER A 153 -14.13 20.74 9.14
C SER A 153 -14.66 20.05 10.40
N LEU A 154 -15.14 20.84 11.36
CA LEU A 154 -15.80 20.31 12.56
C LEU A 154 -17.02 19.44 12.19
N ALA A 155 -17.81 19.88 11.21
CA ALA A 155 -18.97 19.13 10.72
C ALA A 155 -18.57 17.78 10.09
N ALA A 156 -17.50 17.74 9.29
CA ALA A 156 -16.96 16.50 8.74
C ALA A 156 -16.53 15.52 9.84
N ARG A 157 -15.92 16.04 10.90
CA ARG A 157 -15.52 15.25 12.06
C ARG A 157 -16.72 14.67 12.80
N VAL A 158 -17.78 15.45 13.00
CA VAL A 158 -19.03 14.99 13.61
C VAL A 158 -19.68 13.90 12.76
N ILE A 159 -19.77 14.07 11.44
CA ILE A 159 -20.33 13.06 10.53
C ILE A 159 -19.50 11.77 10.56
N ALA A 160 -18.16 11.88 10.57
CA ALA A 160 -17.29 10.71 10.66
C ALA A 160 -17.48 9.95 11.99
N ILE A 161 -17.60 10.66 13.11
CA ILE A 161 -17.88 10.06 14.43
C ILE A 161 -19.26 9.41 14.44
N ALA A 162 -20.28 10.09 13.92
CA ALA A 162 -21.64 9.55 13.83
C ALA A 162 -21.70 8.28 12.95
N SER A 163 -20.99 8.28 11.82
CA SER A 163 -20.88 7.11 10.94
C SER A 163 -20.21 5.95 11.67
N PHE A 164 -19.10 6.19 12.38
CA PHE A 164 -18.44 5.18 13.20
C PHE A 164 -19.37 4.62 14.30
N LEU A 165 -20.05 5.49 15.04
CA LEU A 165 -21.00 5.08 16.08
C LEU A 165 -22.17 4.28 15.49
N SER A 166 -22.68 4.64 14.32
CA SER A 166 -23.77 3.90 13.66
C SER A 166 -23.35 2.47 13.25
N VAL A 167 -22.08 2.26 12.88
CA VAL A 167 -21.54 0.92 12.63
C VAL A 167 -21.46 0.10 13.91
N LEU A 168 -21.01 0.70 15.02
CA LEU A 168 -21.00 0.03 16.32
C LEU A 168 -22.41 -0.34 16.80
N VAL A 169 -23.37 0.58 16.69
CA VAL A 169 -24.77 0.31 17.03
C VAL A 169 -25.33 -0.81 16.17
N SER A 170 -25.12 -0.77 14.85
CA SER A 170 -25.57 -1.85 13.96
C SER A 170 -24.94 -3.20 14.31
N ALA A 171 -23.68 -3.25 14.72
CA ALA A 171 -23.02 -4.49 15.14
C ALA A 171 -23.60 -5.03 16.45
N VAL A 172 -23.85 -4.15 17.43
CA VAL A 172 -24.49 -4.54 18.70
C VAL A 172 -25.90 -5.05 18.46
N VAL A 173 -26.71 -4.34 17.67
CA VAL A 173 -28.09 -4.76 17.33
C VAL A 173 -28.08 -6.12 16.63
N MET A 174 -27.15 -6.35 15.69
CA MET A 174 -26.99 -7.65 15.05
C MET A 174 -26.65 -8.75 16.05
N CYS A 175 -25.73 -8.51 16.98
CA CYS A 175 -25.40 -9.49 18.04
C CYS A 175 -26.60 -9.76 18.95
N VAL A 176 -27.28 -8.72 19.42
CA VAL A 176 -28.44 -8.83 20.32
C VAL A 176 -29.60 -9.54 19.62
N GLY A 177 -29.82 -9.30 18.32
CA GLY A 177 -30.85 -9.96 17.53
C GLY A 177 -30.66 -11.48 17.39
N THR A 178 -29.43 -11.99 17.59
CA THR A 178 -29.15 -13.44 17.59
C THR A 178 -29.49 -14.14 18.91
N ILE A 179 -29.77 -13.39 19.98
CA ILE A 179 -30.08 -13.96 21.30
C ILE A 179 -31.53 -14.49 21.29
N PRO A 180 -31.76 -15.80 21.45
CA PRO A 180 -33.10 -16.39 21.35
C PRO A 180 -34.05 -15.90 22.47
N GLU A 181 -33.51 -15.56 23.63
CA GLU A 181 -34.26 -15.06 24.80
C GLU A 181 -34.87 -13.67 24.57
N LEU A 182 -34.34 -12.91 23.61
CA LEU A 182 -34.81 -11.56 23.26
C LEU A 182 -35.68 -11.56 21.99
N GLN A 183 -35.82 -12.71 21.32
CA GLN A 183 -36.68 -12.86 20.16
C GLN A 183 -38.15 -12.99 20.59
N VAL A 184 -39.03 -12.34 19.84
CA VAL A 184 -40.48 -12.37 20.08
C VAL A 184 -41.08 -13.46 19.22
N THR A 185 -42.14 -14.11 19.70
CA THR A 185 -42.86 -15.11 18.91
C THR A 185 -43.91 -14.42 18.05
N ASP A 186 -43.86 -14.64 16.73
CA ASP A 186 -44.84 -14.14 15.77
C ASP A 186 -46.19 -14.88 15.89
N ALA A 187 -47.23 -14.39 15.22
CA ALA A 187 -48.56 -15.00 15.19
C ALA A 187 -48.55 -16.47 14.73
N GLU A 188 -47.56 -16.87 13.92
CA GLU A 188 -47.36 -18.24 13.44
C GLU A 188 -46.42 -19.08 14.34
N GLY A 189 -46.07 -18.60 15.54
CA GLY A 189 -45.24 -19.35 16.49
C GLY A 189 -43.75 -19.39 16.18
N LYS A 190 -43.26 -18.60 15.22
CA LYS A 190 -41.83 -18.50 14.87
C LYS A 190 -41.15 -17.42 15.69
N LEU A 191 -39.91 -17.68 16.12
CA LEU A 191 -39.06 -16.67 16.73
C LEU A 191 -38.64 -15.64 15.68
N VAL A 192 -38.98 -14.38 15.91
CA VAL A 192 -38.64 -13.22 15.08
C VAL A 192 -37.91 -12.18 15.92
N GLU A 193 -37.14 -11.32 15.25
CA GLU A 193 -36.42 -10.24 15.90
C GLU A 193 -37.40 -9.26 16.56
N HIS A 194 -37.02 -8.73 17.72
CA HIS A 194 -37.85 -7.77 18.44
C HIS A 194 -38.10 -6.52 17.56
N PRO A 195 -39.34 -6.00 17.47
CA PRO A 195 -39.68 -4.93 16.53
C PRO A 195 -38.87 -3.64 16.73
N THR A 196 -38.41 -3.36 17.95
CA THR A 196 -37.52 -2.22 18.22
C THR A 196 -36.11 -2.42 17.67
N LEU A 197 -35.58 -3.66 17.68
CA LEU A 197 -34.26 -3.97 17.11
C LEU A 197 -34.30 -3.86 15.58
N ASP A 198 -35.38 -4.37 14.96
CA ASP A 198 -35.61 -4.23 13.52
C ASP A 198 -35.77 -2.75 13.10
N ALA A 199 -36.46 -1.94 13.90
CA ALA A 199 -36.56 -0.50 13.67
C ALA A 199 -35.20 0.22 13.76
N ILE A 200 -34.36 -0.15 14.73
CA ILE A 200 -33.00 0.40 14.84
C ILE A 200 -32.12 -0.08 13.68
N GLU A 201 -32.19 -1.35 13.29
CA GLU A 201 -31.46 -1.89 12.14
C GLU A 201 -31.86 -1.14 10.85
N THR A 202 -33.16 -0.92 10.65
CA THR A 202 -33.68 -0.16 9.53
C THR A 202 -33.18 1.28 9.55
N ALA A 203 -33.15 1.94 10.71
CA ALA A 203 -32.60 3.29 10.84
C ALA A 203 -31.09 3.34 10.51
N CYS A 204 -30.30 2.39 10.99
CA CYS A 204 -28.88 2.27 10.64
C CYS A 204 -28.67 2.01 9.14
N MET A 205 -29.52 1.20 8.52
CA MET A 205 -29.46 0.93 7.08
C MET A 205 -29.80 2.16 6.25
N MET A 206 -30.81 2.93 6.66
CA MET A 206 -31.14 4.20 6.03
C MET A 206 -29.97 5.20 6.14
N TRP A 207 -29.29 5.24 7.29
CA TRP A 207 -28.08 6.04 7.48
C TRP A 207 -26.96 5.59 6.52
N PHE A 208 -26.64 4.29 6.46
CA PHE A 208 -25.61 3.76 5.55
C PHE A 208 -25.92 4.02 4.09
N THR A 209 -27.19 3.90 3.70
CA THR A 209 -27.64 4.19 2.34
C THR A 209 -27.48 5.67 2.04
N ALA A 210 -27.91 6.55 2.93
CA ALA A 210 -27.72 7.99 2.77
C ALA A 210 -26.22 8.33 2.64
N GLU A 211 -25.38 7.72 3.47
CA GLU A 211 -23.93 7.88 3.42
C GLU A 211 -23.34 7.44 2.06
N TYR A 212 -23.71 6.25 1.57
CA TYR A 212 -23.27 5.73 0.28
C TYR A 212 -23.76 6.58 -0.89
N VAL A 213 -25.04 6.96 -0.90
CA VAL A 213 -25.65 7.79 -1.95
C VAL A 213 -25.04 9.19 -1.96
N LEU A 214 -24.84 9.81 -0.80
CA LEU A 214 -24.20 11.13 -0.71
C LEU A 214 -22.75 11.08 -1.22
N ARG A 215 -21.98 10.02 -0.91
CA ARG A 215 -20.63 9.84 -1.47
C ARG A 215 -20.66 9.58 -2.96
N LEU A 216 -21.55 8.71 -3.43
CA LEU A 216 -21.70 8.43 -4.85
C LEU A 216 -22.11 9.69 -5.60
N ALA A 217 -23.04 10.50 -5.08
CA ALA A 217 -23.48 11.76 -5.67
C ALA A 217 -22.38 12.83 -5.68
N SER A 218 -21.56 12.89 -4.63
CA SER A 218 -20.45 13.84 -4.53
C SER A 218 -19.19 13.42 -5.29
N SER A 219 -19.02 12.14 -5.66
CA SER A 219 -17.80 11.68 -6.33
C SER A 219 -17.64 12.27 -7.75
N PRO A 220 -16.41 12.61 -8.18
CA PRO A 220 -16.16 13.12 -9.53
C PRO A 220 -16.35 12.03 -10.61
N ASN A 221 -15.87 10.81 -10.34
CA ASN A 221 -15.94 9.66 -11.25
C ASN A 221 -16.76 8.52 -10.61
N LYS A 222 -18.01 8.34 -11.06
CA LYS A 222 -18.96 7.37 -10.47
C LYS A 222 -18.49 5.91 -10.59
N LEU A 223 -17.97 5.52 -11.75
CA LEU A 223 -17.53 4.15 -12.02
C LEU A 223 -16.28 3.79 -11.20
N HIS A 224 -15.28 4.66 -11.22
CA HIS A 224 -14.08 4.48 -10.41
C HIS A 224 -14.40 4.45 -8.91
N PHE A 225 -15.34 5.31 -8.48
CA PHE A 225 -15.85 5.28 -7.12
C PHE A 225 -16.50 3.92 -6.80
N ALA A 226 -17.44 3.43 -7.62
CA ALA A 226 -18.14 2.18 -7.35
C ALA A 226 -17.23 0.95 -7.29
N LEU A 227 -16.14 0.95 -8.06
CA LEU A 227 -15.17 -0.15 -8.13
C LEU A 227 -14.06 -0.08 -7.07
N SER A 228 -14.00 0.98 -6.25
CA SER A 228 -13.00 1.09 -5.18
C SER A 228 -13.30 0.11 -4.04
N ILE A 229 -12.29 -0.54 -3.46
CA ILE A 229 -12.44 -1.60 -2.45
C ILE A 229 -13.31 -1.13 -1.26
N MET A 230 -13.07 0.08 -0.75
CA MET A 230 -13.83 0.62 0.40
C MET A 230 -15.30 0.87 0.05
N ASN A 231 -15.58 1.29 -1.18
CA ASN A 231 -16.95 1.55 -1.63
C ASN A 231 -17.70 0.25 -1.99
N VAL A 232 -16.99 -0.79 -2.42
CA VAL A 232 -17.57 -2.14 -2.58
C VAL A 232 -18.01 -2.69 -1.22
N ILE A 233 -17.21 -2.50 -0.16
CA ILE A 233 -17.60 -2.89 1.21
C ILE A 233 -18.84 -2.11 1.66
N ASP A 234 -18.90 -0.80 1.41
CA ASP A 234 -20.08 0.02 1.73
C ASP A 234 -21.34 -0.46 0.98
N PHE A 235 -21.20 -0.88 -0.29
CA PHE A 235 -22.29 -1.44 -1.08
C PHE A 235 -22.73 -2.83 -0.55
N MET A 236 -21.78 -3.73 -0.28
CA MET A 236 -22.05 -5.06 0.28
C MET A 236 -22.72 -4.99 1.67
N ALA A 237 -22.44 -3.94 2.44
CA ALA A 237 -23.06 -3.69 3.74
C ALA A 237 -24.57 -3.37 3.63
N ILE A 238 -24.99 -2.67 2.56
CA ILE A 238 -26.39 -2.26 2.34
C ILE A 238 -27.20 -3.25 1.49
N MET A 239 -26.53 -3.97 0.59
CA MET A 239 -27.14 -4.89 -0.37
C MET A 239 -28.14 -5.88 0.27
N PRO A 240 -27.83 -6.58 1.39
CA PRO A 240 -28.75 -7.58 1.93
C PRO A 240 -30.14 -7.06 2.27
N PHE A 241 -30.24 -5.81 2.76
CA PHE A 241 -31.52 -5.21 3.11
C PHE A 241 -32.37 -4.98 1.87
N TYR A 242 -31.79 -4.37 0.83
CA TYR A 242 -32.52 -4.09 -0.40
C TYR A 242 -32.90 -5.36 -1.16
N VAL A 243 -32.04 -6.38 -1.18
CA VAL A 243 -32.38 -7.66 -1.80
C VAL A 243 -33.54 -8.34 -1.06
N VAL A 244 -33.51 -8.39 0.27
CA VAL A 244 -34.63 -8.96 1.06
C VAL A 244 -35.90 -8.14 0.87
N LEU A 245 -35.84 -6.81 0.95
CA LEU A 245 -37.00 -5.93 0.75
C LEU A 245 -37.62 -6.11 -0.64
N THR A 246 -36.78 -6.19 -1.67
CA THR A 246 -37.20 -6.41 -3.07
C THR A 246 -37.86 -7.79 -3.22
N LEU A 247 -37.25 -8.85 -2.68
CA LEU A 247 -37.84 -10.21 -2.72
C LEU A 247 -39.20 -10.28 -2.00
N THR A 248 -39.33 -9.58 -0.87
CA THR A 248 -40.59 -9.53 -0.12
C THR A 248 -41.67 -8.71 -0.84
N TYR A 249 -41.32 -7.59 -1.48
CA TYR A 249 -42.29 -6.68 -2.11
C TYR A 249 -42.66 -7.06 -3.55
N LEU A 250 -41.69 -7.46 -4.38
CA LEU A 250 -41.93 -7.89 -5.77
C LEU A 250 -42.57 -9.28 -5.89
N GLY A 251 -42.79 -9.96 -4.78
CA GLY A 251 -43.75 -11.05 -4.71
C GLY A 251 -43.37 -12.27 -5.55
N THR A 252 -42.30 -12.98 -5.17
CA THR A 252 -42.25 -14.43 -5.42
C THR A 252 -43.10 -15.20 -4.40
N ALA A 253 -44.31 -14.68 -4.11
CA ALA A 253 -45.34 -15.41 -3.37
C ALA A 253 -46.10 -16.40 -4.26
N SER A 254 -45.86 -16.41 -5.58
CA SER A 254 -46.63 -17.27 -6.50
C SER A 254 -45.85 -18.32 -7.30
N MET A 255 -44.53 -18.22 -7.55
CA MET A 255 -43.86 -19.17 -8.47
C MET A 255 -42.33 -19.36 -8.24
N MET A 256 -41.87 -19.52 -7.00
CA MET A 256 -40.50 -20.03 -6.77
C MET A 256 -40.52 -20.94 -5.54
N GLU A 257 -39.95 -22.14 -5.66
CA GLU A 257 -39.89 -23.12 -4.57
C GLU A 257 -39.43 -22.45 -3.26
N LEU A 258 -40.35 -22.37 -2.29
CA LEU A 258 -40.20 -21.63 -1.04
C LEU A 258 -38.92 -22.00 -0.26
N ALA A 259 -38.44 -23.24 -0.43
CA ALA A 259 -37.23 -23.76 0.20
C ALA A 259 -35.95 -23.04 -0.29
N ASN A 260 -35.83 -22.79 -1.59
CA ASN A 260 -34.65 -22.11 -2.16
C ASN A 260 -34.63 -20.62 -1.78
N VAL A 261 -35.81 -20.00 -1.68
CA VAL A 261 -35.96 -18.60 -1.24
C VAL A 261 -35.59 -18.44 0.24
N GLN A 262 -36.01 -19.37 1.11
CA GLN A 262 -35.65 -19.33 2.53
C GLN A 262 -34.14 -19.52 2.76
N GLN A 263 -33.51 -20.45 2.04
CA GLN A 263 -32.06 -20.62 2.08
C GLN A 263 -31.32 -19.38 1.58
N ALA A 264 -31.80 -18.75 0.50
CA ALA A 264 -31.23 -17.51 -0.02
C ALA A 264 -31.35 -16.36 1.00
N ILE A 265 -32.51 -16.20 1.65
CA ILE A 265 -32.70 -15.20 2.72
C ILE A 265 -31.75 -15.46 3.90
N GLN A 266 -31.53 -16.72 4.27
CA GLN A 266 -30.59 -17.08 5.34
C GLN A 266 -29.15 -16.74 4.97
N ALA A 267 -28.73 -16.99 3.73
CA ALA A 267 -27.41 -16.59 3.24
C ALA A 267 -27.24 -15.06 3.21
N LEU A 268 -28.27 -14.31 2.79
CA LEU A 268 -28.28 -12.84 2.81
C LEU A 268 -28.18 -12.28 4.24
N ARG A 269 -28.76 -12.95 5.25
CA ARG A 269 -28.59 -12.57 6.66
C ARG A 269 -27.14 -12.66 7.11
N ILE A 270 -26.38 -13.67 6.68
CA ILE A 270 -24.95 -13.79 6.99
C ILE A 270 -24.17 -12.64 6.36
N MET A 271 -24.52 -12.21 5.14
CA MET A 271 -23.87 -11.06 4.49
C MET A 271 -24.00 -9.75 5.28
N ARG A 272 -24.97 -9.63 6.22
CA ARG A 272 -25.06 -8.46 7.12
C ARG A 272 -23.79 -8.29 7.98
N ILE A 273 -23.05 -9.36 8.26
CA ILE A 273 -21.75 -9.30 8.95
C ILE A 273 -20.75 -8.44 8.19
N ALA A 274 -20.88 -8.34 6.85
CA ALA A 274 -20.01 -7.50 6.03
C ALA A 274 -20.03 -6.01 6.44
N ARG A 275 -21.11 -5.55 7.10
CA ARG A 275 -21.22 -4.19 7.67
C ARG A 275 -20.11 -3.88 8.68
N ILE A 276 -19.59 -4.88 9.40
CA ILE A 276 -18.47 -4.70 10.34
C ILE A 276 -17.21 -4.25 9.59
N PHE A 277 -16.98 -4.73 8.37
CA PHE A 277 -15.83 -4.32 7.57
C PHE A 277 -15.86 -2.84 7.17
N LYS A 278 -17.01 -2.16 7.28
CA LYS A 278 -17.09 -0.69 7.13
C LYS A 278 -16.21 0.05 8.15
N LEU A 279 -15.90 -0.57 9.29
CA LEU A 279 -14.92 -0.04 10.26
C LEU A 279 -13.52 0.17 9.63
N ALA A 280 -13.18 -0.57 8.56
CA ALA A 280 -11.93 -0.39 7.84
C ALA A 280 -11.75 1.05 7.32
N ARG A 281 -12.82 1.71 6.88
CA ARG A 281 -12.78 3.12 6.44
C ARG A 281 -12.35 4.06 7.57
N HIS A 282 -12.71 3.74 8.81
CA HIS A 282 -12.45 4.57 9.98
C HIS A 282 -11.13 4.23 10.69
N SER A 283 -10.47 3.13 10.31
CA SER A 283 -9.21 2.69 10.90
C SER A 283 -8.08 2.70 9.88
N ALA A 284 -7.22 3.72 9.96
CA ALA A 284 -5.99 3.78 9.16
C ALA A 284 -5.12 2.52 9.35
N GLY A 285 -5.13 1.94 10.56
CA GLY A 285 -4.44 0.68 10.84
C GLY A 285 -4.97 -0.49 10.02
N LEU A 286 -6.30 -0.61 9.86
CA LEU A 286 -6.92 -1.69 9.10
C LEU A 286 -6.74 -1.54 7.59
N GLN A 287 -6.71 -0.29 7.09
CA GLN A 287 -6.37 0.00 5.69
C GLN A 287 -4.91 -0.37 5.39
N THR A 288 -4.00 0.01 6.29
CA THR A 288 -2.57 -0.31 6.16
C THR A 288 -2.35 -1.83 6.26
N LEU A 289 -3.06 -2.51 7.16
CA LEU A 289 -3.05 -3.96 7.25
C LEU A 289 -3.51 -4.62 5.95
N THR A 290 -4.62 -4.15 5.37
CA THR A 290 -5.15 -4.69 4.10
C THR A 290 -4.11 -4.55 2.97
N TYR A 291 -3.47 -3.40 2.88
CA TYR A 291 -2.46 -3.15 1.86
C TYR A 291 -1.19 -3.98 2.07
N ALA A 292 -0.72 -4.09 3.31
CA ALA A 292 0.42 -4.93 3.64
C ALA A 292 0.14 -6.42 3.41
N LEU A 293 -1.07 -6.91 3.74
CA LEU A 293 -1.49 -8.29 3.44
C LEU A 293 -1.52 -8.55 1.93
N LYS A 294 -2.02 -7.59 1.14
CA LYS A 294 -2.02 -7.69 -0.33
C LYS A 294 -0.59 -7.87 -0.87
N ASN A 295 0.37 -7.14 -0.33
CA ASN A 295 1.77 -7.24 -0.75
C ASN A 295 2.44 -8.53 -0.26
N SER A 296 2.01 -9.04 0.90
CA SER A 296 2.50 -10.29 1.50
C SER A 296 1.69 -11.53 1.07
N LEU A 297 0.87 -11.46 0.01
CA LEU A 297 0.03 -12.58 -0.44
C LEU A 297 0.85 -13.82 -0.80
N LYS A 298 2.05 -13.66 -1.37
CA LYS A 298 2.94 -14.78 -1.70
C LYS A 298 3.39 -15.52 -0.45
N GLU A 299 3.82 -14.78 0.58
CA GLU A 299 4.26 -15.33 1.86
C GLU A 299 3.10 -15.97 2.63
N LEU A 300 1.93 -15.32 2.64
CA LEU A 300 0.71 -15.87 3.22
C LEU A 300 0.27 -17.15 2.49
N GLY A 301 0.34 -17.18 1.16
CA GLY A 301 0.05 -18.36 0.35
C GLY A 301 0.99 -19.52 0.67
N LEU A 302 2.28 -19.23 0.88
CA LEU A 302 3.27 -20.23 1.29
C LEU A 302 2.95 -20.82 2.68
N LEU A 303 2.58 -19.97 3.66
CA LEU A 303 2.13 -20.40 4.98
C LEU A 303 0.92 -21.33 4.89
N LEU A 304 -0.10 -20.94 4.12
CA LEU A 304 -1.32 -21.74 3.92
C LEU A 304 -1.03 -23.06 3.21
N MET A 305 -0.10 -23.09 2.26
CA MET A 305 0.33 -24.30 1.59
C MET A 305 1.00 -25.28 2.56
N TYR A 306 1.96 -24.82 3.38
CA TYR A 306 2.63 -25.68 4.37
C TYR A 306 1.65 -26.22 5.43
N MET A 307 0.76 -25.36 5.93
CA MET A 307 -0.30 -25.79 6.85
C MET A 307 -1.24 -26.78 6.18
N GLY A 308 -1.65 -26.56 4.93
CA GLY A 308 -2.53 -27.46 4.18
C GLY A 308 -1.93 -28.86 4.00
N VAL A 309 -0.65 -28.94 3.61
CA VAL A 309 0.08 -30.22 3.50
C VAL A 309 0.17 -30.90 4.86
N GLY A 310 0.53 -30.16 5.92
CA GLY A 310 0.62 -30.71 7.27
C GLY A 310 -0.72 -31.23 7.79
N ILE A 311 -1.80 -30.46 7.65
CA ILE A 311 -3.16 -30.88 8.01
C ILE A 311 -3.50 -32.18 7.30
N PHE A 312 -3.29 -32.25 5.98
CA PHE A 312 -3.60 -33.46 5.22
C PHE A 312 -2.82 -34.69 5.74
N VAL A 313 -1.50 -34.57 5.89
CA VAL A 313 -0.64 -35.68 6.31
C VAL A 313 -0.95 -36.13 7.73
N PHE A 314 -0.99 -35.21 8.70
CA PHE A 314 -1.20 -35.58 10.10
C PHE A 314 -2.61 -36.10 10.36
N SER A 315 -3.62 -35.62 9.63
CA SER A 315 -4.98 -36.16 9.69
C SER A 315 -5.09 -37.57 9.11
N ALA A 316 -4.41 -37.84 7.99
CA ALA A 316 -4.35 -39.19 7.42
C ALA A 316 -3.65 -40.16 8.38
N LEU A 317 -2.51 -39.77 8.96
CA LEU A 317 -1.79 -40.58 9.94
C LEU A 317 -2.63 -40.83 11.20
N ALA A 318 -3.26 -39.79 11.76
CA ALA A 318 -4.10 -39.92 12.95
C ALA A 318 -5.27 -40.88 12.69
N TYR A 319 -5.94 -40.75 11.54
CA TYR A 319 -7.00 -41.67 11.15
C TYR A 319 -6.50 -43.11 11.07
N THR A 320 -5.40 -43.37 10.36
CA THR A 320 -4.86 -44.73 10.20
C THR A 320 -4.35 -45.35 11.51
N MET A 321 -3.74 -44.54 12.38
CA MET A 321 -3.17 -45.03 13.64
C MET A 321 -4.26 -45.31 14.69
N GLU A 322 -5.37 -44.56 14.64
CA GLU A 322 -6.47 -44.68 15.59
C GLU A 322 -7.58 -45.64 15.15
N GLN A 323 -7.57 -46.13 13.90
CA GLN A 323 -8.55 -47.09 13.38
C GLN A 323 -8.66 -48.37 14.23
N SER A 324 -7.58 -48.74 14.93
CA SER A 324 -7.55 -49.94 15.79
C SER A 324 -8.28 -49.76 17.13
N HIS A 325 -8.58 -48.53 17.55
CA HIS A 325 -9.22 -48.28 18.84
C HIS A 325 -10.75 -48.24 18.71
N PRO A 326 -11.51 -49.06 19.46
CA PRO A 326 -12.96 -49.19 19.28
C PRO A 326 -13.74 -47.90 19.56
N GLU A 327 -13.23 -47.06 20.47
CA GLU A 327 -13.84 -45.77 20.82
C GLU A 327 -13.13 -44.56 20.17
N THR A 328 -12.58 -44.74 18.98
CA THR A 328 -11.95 -43.63 18.24
C THR A 328 -12.97 -42.59 17.77
N LEU A 329 -12.58 -41.32 17.85
CA LEU A 329 -13.34 -40.18 17.34
C LEU A 329 -12.94 -39.82 15.89
N PHE A 330 -11.88 -40.46 15.37
CA PHE A 330 -11.39 -40.28 14.00
C PHE A 330 -12.19 -41.17 13.04
N ARG A 331 -13.39 -40.73 12.60
CA ARG A 331 -14.25 -41.55 11.71
C ARG A 331 -13.89 -41.45 10.24
N SER A 332 -13.34 -40.32 9.79
CA SER A 332 -12.92 -40.09 8.41
C SER A 332 -11.76 -39.10 8.34
N ILE A 333 -10.96 -39.16 7.28
CA ILE A 333 -9.84 -38.23 7.08
C ILE A 333 -10.30 -36.75 7.08
N PRO A 334 -11.40 -36.36 6.41
CA PRO A 334 -11.88 -34.98 6.48
C PRO A 334 -12.32 -34.54 7.88
N GLN A 335 -12.91 -35.44 8.68
CA GLN A 335 -13.21 -35.13 10.08
C GLN A 335 -11.92 -34.95 10.89
N SER A 336 -10.89 -35.75 10.60
CA SER A 336 -9.57 -35.61 11.21
C SER A 336 -8.87 -34.28 10.83
N PHE A 337 -9.29 -33.57 9.78
CA PHE A 337 -8.77 -32.23 9.46
C PHE A 337 -9.05 -31.25 10.59
N TRP A 338 -10.25 -31.31 11.21
CA TRP A 338 -10.59 -30.46 12.35
C TRP A 338 -9.58 -30.65 13.49
N TRP A 339 -9.30 -31.90 13.86
CA TRP A 339 -8.29 -32.23 14.87
C TRP A 339 -6.90 -31.71 14.50
N ALA A 340 -6.44 -31.91 13.26
CA ALA A 340 -5.12 -31.44 12.86
C ALA A 340 -5.03 -29.91 12.83
N ILE A 341 -6.07 -29.21 12.37
CA ILE A 341 -6.15 -27.74 12.38
C ILE A 341 -5.98 -27.22 13.81
N ILE A 342 -6.77 -27.70 14.77
CA ILE A 342 -6.72 -27.21 16.16
C ILE A 342 -5.44 -27.64 16.89
N THR A 343 -4.85 -28.78 16.52
CA THR A 343 -3.60 -29.27 17.12
C THR A 343 -2.38 -28.52 16.58
N MET A 344 -2.29 -28.33 15.27
CA MET A 344 -1.18 -27.61 14.63
C MET A 344 -1.20 -26.11 14.96
N THR A 345 -2.39 -25.53 15.15
CA THR A 345 -2.54 -24.13 15.59
C THR A 345 -2.47 -23.96 17.10
N THR A 346 -2.21 -25.03 17.86
CA THR A 346 -2.09 -25.04 19.34
C THR A 346 -3.36 -24.60 20.10
N VAL A 347 -4.53 -24.63 19.45
CA VAL A 347 -5.83 -24.33 20.08
C VAL A 347 -6.27 -25.47 20.99
N GLY A 348 -6.28 -26.70 20.48
CA GLY A 348 -6.50 -27.92 21.27
C GLY A 348 -7.77 -27.96 22.12
N TYR A 349 -8.96 -27.83 21.51
CA TYR A 349 -10.25 -27.92 22.23
C TYR A 349 -10.44 -29.22 23.03
N GLY A 350 -9.79 -30.33 22.62
CA GLY A 350 -9.87 -31.62 23.29
C GLY A 350 -11.13 -32.43 22.99
N ASP A 351 -11.93 -32.00 22.01
CA ASP A 351 -13.13 -32.67 21.51
C ASP A 351 -12.81 -33.92 20.67
N ILE A 352 -11.68 -33.91 19.96
CA ILE A 352 -11.09 -35.08 19.28
C ILE A 352 -9.66 -35.23 19.78
N TYR A 353 -9.27 -36.44 20.19
CA TYR A 353 -7.90 -36.73 20.63
C TYR A 353 -7.55 -38.21 20.44
N PRO A 354 -6.28 -38.54 20.17
CA PRO A 354 -5.85 -39.92 20.00
C PRO A 354 -5.79 -40.68 21.32
N LYS A 355 -6.29 -41.91 21.29
CA LYS A 355 -6.28 -42.83 22.44
C LYS A 355 -5.11 -43.80 22.37
N THR A 356 -4.67 -44.19 21.16
CA THR A 356 -3.54 -45.11 20.97
C THR A 356 -2.20 -44.45 21.24
N THR A 357 -1.19 -45.24 21.59
CA THR A 357 0.18 -44.75 21.81
C THR A 357 0.77 -44.14 20.53
N LEU A 358 0.51 -44.74 19.37
CA LEU A 358 0.99 -44.23 18.08
C LEU A 358 0.30 -42.92 17.70
N GLY A 359 -1.02 -42.82 17.90
CA GLY A 359 -1.75 -41.57 17.68
C GLY A 359 -1.27 -40.45 18.60
N LYS A 360 -0.94 -40.75 19.87
CA LYS A 360 -0.32 -39.77 20.80
C LYS A 360 1.07 -39.32 20.34
N CYS A 361 1.88 -40.22 19.79
CA CYS A 361 3.15 -39.86 19.19
C CYS A 361 2.96 -38.96 17.95
N ASN A 362 2.01 -39.30 17.07
CA ASN A 362 1.64 -38.47 15.93
C ASN A 362 1.16 -37.07 16.37
N ALA A 363 0.36 -36.99 17.44
CA ALA A 363 -0.05 -35.71 18.02
C ALA A 363 1.13 -34.87 18.50
N ALA A 364 2.11 -35.50 19.16
CA ALA A 364 3.32 -34.84 19.62
C ALA A 364 4.14 -34.26 18.45
N VAL A 365 4.26 -35.01 17.35
CA VAL A 365 4.94 -34.54 16.14
C VAL A 365 4.12 -33.46 15.43
N SER A 366 2.81 -33.59 15.35
CA SER A 366 1.95 -32.67 14.62
C SER A 366 1.91 -31.28 15.24
N PHE A 367 1.81 -31.15 16.58
CA PHE A 367 1.82 -29.83 17.20
C PHE A 367 3.18 -29.14 17.03
N LEU A 368 4.29 -29.89 17.19
CA LEU A 368 5.64 -29.36 17.03
C LEU A 368 5.87 -28.88 15.59
N CYS A 369 5.44 -29.67 14.60
CA CYS A 369 5.49 -29.30 13.20
C CYS A 369 4.62 -28.06 12.90
N GLY A 370 3.41 -27.97 13.48
CA GLY A 370 2.52 -26.83 13.35
C GLY A 370 3.13 -25.52 13.88
N VAL A 371 3.74 -25.56 15.07
CA VAL A 371 4.44 -24.40 15.65
C VAL A 371 5.57 -23.93 14.73
N ILE A 372 6.39 -24.85 14.22
CA ILE A 372 7.48 -24.51 13.29
C ILE A 372 6.92 -23.95 11.98
N ALA A 373 5.88 -24.57 11.41
CA ALA A 373 5.25 -24.16 10.16
C ALA A 373 4.65 -22.75 10.23
N ILE A 374 4.11 -22.35 11.38
CA ILE A 374 3.60 -20.99 11.60
C ILE A 374 4.76 -20.00 11.88
N ALA A 375 5.75 -20.42 12.68
CA ALA A 375 6.85 -19.55 13.08
C ALA A 375 7.81 -19.15 11.93
N LEU A 376 7.99 -20.00 10.91
CA LEU A 376 8.91 -19.70 9.81
C LEU A 376 8.41 -18.55 8.90
N PRO A 377 7.17 -18.56 8.38
CA PRO A 377 6.70 -17.49 7.50
C PRO A 377 6.27 -16.22 8.23
N ILE A 378 5.85 -16.32 9.50
CA ILE A 378 5.36 -15.15 10.24
C ILE A 378 6.44 -14.06 10.41
N HIS A 379 7.71 -14.45 10.60
CA HIS A 379 8.80 -13.49 10.81
C HIS A 379 9.11 -12.67 9.53
N PRO A 380 9.31 -13.27 8.34
CA PRO A 380 9.37 -12.53 7.08
C PRO A 380 8.14 -11.65 6.82
N ILE A 381 6.93 -12.15 7.10
CA ILE A 381 5.68 -11.36 6.94
C ILE A 381 5.71 -10.11 7.83
N ILE A 382 6.12 -10.24 9.09
CA ILE A 382 6.24 -9.10 10.02
C ILE A 382 7.32 -8.13 9.53
N ASN A 383 8.49 -8.61 9.11
CA ASN A 383 9.54 -7.74 8.62
C ASN A 383 9.11 -6.96 7.37
N ASN A 384 8.47 -7.64 6.41
CA ASN A 384 7.89 -7.00 5.23
C ASN A 384 6.81 -5.99 5.60
N PHE A 385 5.94 -6.31 6.57
CA PHE A 385 4.95 -5.38 7.09
C PHE A 385 5.60 -4.11 7.66
N VAL A 386 6.65 -4.24 8.47
CA VAL A 386 7.34 -3.10 9.09
C VAL A 386 8.03 -2.23 8.04
N ILE A 387 8.75 -2.83 7.10
CA ILE A 387 9.40 -2.11 5.99
C ILE A 387 8.34 -1.35 5.19
N PHE A 388 7.25 -2.03 4.82
CA PHE A 388 6.18 -1.46 4.03
C PHE A 388 5.45 -0.32 4.76
N TYR A 389 5.14 -0.53 6.04
CA TYR A 389 4.49 0.46 6.90
C TYR A 389 5.34 1.74 7.00
N ASN A 390 6.64 1.60 7.24
CA ASN A 390 7.57 2.72 7.32
C ASN A 390 7.73 3.43 5.97
N LYS A 391 7.87 2.67 4.87
CA LYS A 391 7.94 3.20 3.50
C LYS A 391 6.70 4.03 3.18
N GLN A 392 5.51 3.50 3.43
CA GLN A 392 4.24 4.21 3.20
C GLN A 392 4.16 5.52 3.99
N LYS A 393 4.58 5.50 5.26
CA LYS A 393 4.60 6.70 6.12
C LYS A 393 5.57 7.76 5.60
N VAL A 394 6.76 7.37 5.17
CA VAL A 394 7.77 8.29 4.59
C VAL A 394 7.25 8.90 3.31
N LEU A 395 6.66 8.10 2.41
CA LEU A 395 6.10 8.58 1.15
C LEU A 395 4.96 9.58 1.36
N GLU A 396 4.11 9.36 2.36
CA GLU A 396 3.03 10.30 2.71
C GLU A 396 3.59 11.65 3.23
N ILE A 397 4.61 11.62 4.08
CA ILE A 397 5.27 12.83 4.59
C ILE A 397 5.99 13.57 3.46
N ALA A 398 6.71 12.86 2.60
CA ALA A 398 7.41 13.45 1.46
C ALA A 398 6.45 14.14 0.49
N ALA A 399 5.33 13.51 0.16
CA ALA A 399 4.31 14.10 -0.70
C ALA A 399 3.71 15.38 -0.10
N LYS A 400 3.39 15.39 1.21
CA LYS A 400 2.89 16.59 1.89
C LYS A 400 3.91 17.73 1.86
N ARG A 401 5.17 17.43 2.16
CA ARG A 401 6.26 18.41 2.17
C ARG A 401 6.50 19.01 0.79
N GLU A 402 6.40 18.21 -0.27
CA GLU A 402 6.56 18.69 -1.64
C GLU A 402 5.45 19.69 -2.01
N VAL A 403 4.20 19.42 -1.62
CA VAL A 403 3.08 20.35 -1.81
C VAL A 403 3.29 21.65 -1.03
N GLU A 404 3.68 21.56 0.24
CA GLU A 404 4.02 22.75 1.06
C GLU A 404 5.15 23.58 0.45
N LEU A 405 6.19 22.92 -0.09
CA LEU A 405 7.30 23.59 -0.80
C LEU A 405 6.82 24.30 -2.07
N MET A 406 5.91 23.69 -2.82
CA MET A 406 5.30 24.32 -4.00
C MET A 406 4.48 25.56 -3.61
N GLU A 407 3.66 25.48 -2.56
CA GLU A 407 2.88 26.62 -2.03
C GLU A 407 3.78 27.78 -1.59
N MET A 408 4.85 27.47 -0.85
CA MET A 408 5.84 28.45 -0.42
C MET A 408 6.57 29.12 -1.60
N LYS A 409 6.82 28.42 -2.70
CA LYS A 409 7.43 29.02 -3.91
C LYS A 409 6.46 29.92 -4.67
N THR A 410 5.18 29.56 -4.75
CA THR A 410 4.16 30.38 -5.43
C THR A 410 3.83 31.69 -4.71
N THR A 411 3.96 31.74 -3.39
CA THR A 411 3.62 32.92 -2.57
C THR A 411 4.48 34.16 -2.90
N PRO A 412 5.84 34.11 -2.86
CA PRO A 412 6.69 35.25 -3.19
C PRO A 412 6.65 35.63 -4.67
N GLU A 413 6.42 34.69 -5.59
CA GLU A 413 6.23 35.04 -7.01
C GLU A 413 4.95 35.83 -7.26
N THR A 414 3.87 35.49 -6.54
CA THR A 414 2.59 36.21 -6.63
C THR A 414 2.71 37.62 -6.02
N GLU A 415 3.44 37.76 -4.92
CA GLU A 415 3.76 39.06 -4.31
C GLU A 415 4.71 39.92 -5.16
N ARG A 416 5.66 39.30 -5.86
CA ARG A 416 6.55 40.01 -6.78
C ARG A 416 5.79 40.52 -8.01
N LYS A 417 4.94 39.70 -8.62
CA LYS A 417 4.11 40.10 -9.76
C LYS A 417 3.09 41.18 -9.39
N SER A 418 2.50 41.13 -8.20
CA SER A 418 1.58 42.17 -7.74
C SER A 418 2.29 43.50 -7.44
N ARG A 419 3.52 43.47 -6.90
CA ARG A 419 4.35 44.68 -6.74
C ARG A 419 4.82 45.28 -8.06
N GLU A 420 5.09 44.46 -9.07
CA GLU A 420 5.47 44.94 -10.41
C GLU A 420 4.28 45.57 -11.15
N GLN A 421 3.05 45.04 -10.97
CA GLN A 421 1.82 45.64 -11.51
C GLN A 421 1.35 46.90 -10.76
N ALA A 422 1.73 47.06 -9.48
CA ALA A 422 1.38 48.23 -8.67
C ALA A 422 2.32 49.43 -8.86
N LYS A 423 3.37 49.33 -9.70
CA LYS A 423 4.19 50.50 -10.04
C LYS A 423 3.38 51.44 -10.94
N PRO A 424 3.14 52.70 -10.52
CA PRO A 424 2.46 53.66 -11.38
C PRO A 424 3.30 53.90 -12.63
N HIS A 425 2.69 53.74 -13.81
CA HIS A 425 3.24 54.24 -15.05
C HIS A 425 3.34 55.76 -14.94
N PHE A 426 4.52 56.26 -14.58
CA PHE A 426 4.88 57.65 -14.83
C PHE A 426 5.18 57.75 -16.33
N GLY A 427 4.16 58.17 -17.08
CA GLY A 427 4.28 58.65 -18.46
C GLY A 427 4.30 60.17 -18.49
#